data_AF-A0A3L7YY35-F1
#
_entry.id   AF-A0A3L7YY35-F1
#
_cell.length_a   1.000
_cell.length_b   1.000
_cell.length_c   1.000
_cell.angle_alpha   90.00
_cell.angle_beta   90.00
_cell.angle_gamma   90.00
#
_symmetry.space_group_name_H-M   'P 1'
#
loop_
_entity.id
_entity.type
_entity.pdbx_description
1 polymer ?
#
loop_
_entity_poly.entity_id
_entity_poly.type
_entity_poly.pdbx_seq_one_letter_code
_entity_poly.pdbx_strand_id
1 'polypeptide(L)'
;MKLISSPAKAWEEISMEEDRRKVYVAFVYPMIGLCGLSVFIGSLLTNGWGGPQSFQIAMTNCCAVAVALFGGYFLAAYAINEMGTRMFGLYSDMPLTQQFAGYALVVPFLLQIVTGLLPDFRIIAWLLQFYIVYVVWEGAPILMRVEEKQRLKYTLLSSVLLILCPTVIQFVFNKLTAILN
;
A
#
# COMPACT_ATOMS: atom_id res chain seq x y z
N MET A 1 -5.97 4.33 15.53
CA MET A 1 -5.60 4.65 14.14
C MET A 1 -5.06 6.09 14.07
N LYS A 2 -3.87 6.33 14.65
CA LYS A 2 -3.26 7.69 14.71
C LYS A 2 -2.57 8.10 13.40
N LEU A 3 -2.17 7.12 12.56
CA LEU A 3 -1.53 7.35 11.27
C LEU A 3 -2.33 8.23 10.29
N ILE A 4 -3.64 8.36 10.48
CA ILE A 4 -4.52 9.15 9.60
C ILE A 4 -4.92 10.47 10.27
N SER A 5 -5.18 10.45 11.58
CA SER A 5 -5.59 11.66 12.30
C SER A 5 -4.41 12.50 12.78
N SER A 6 -3.23 11.91 12.97
CA SER A 6 -2.01 12.56 13.48
C SER A 6 -0.76 11.78 13.03
N PRO A 7 -0.38 11.82 11.74
CA PRO A 7 0.72 11.01 11.22
C PRO A 7 2.04 11.24 11.95
N ALA A 8 2.38 12.49 12.27
CA ALA A 8 3.61 12.82 13.02
C ALA A 8 3.72 12.04 14.35
N LYS A 9 2.67 12.08 15.19
CA LYS A 9 2.63 11.34 16.47
C LYS A 9 2.71 9.83 16.26
N ALA A 10 2.10 9.33 15.20
CA ALA A 10 2.13 7.91 14.90
C ALA A 10 3.53 7.46 14.46
N TRP A 11 4.23 8.27 13.66
CA TRP A 11 5.60 7.99 13.26
C TRP A 11 6.58 8.04 14.44
N GLU A 12 6.37 8.94 15.41
CA GLU A 12 7.14 8.94 16.66
C GLU A 12 6.97 7.61 17.41
N GLU A 13 5.73 7.15 17.60
CA GLU A 13 5.45 5.85 18.24
C GLU A 13 6.08 4.69 17.48
N ILE A 14 5.99 4.68 16.15
CA ILE A 14 6.60 3.65 15.28
C ILE A 14 8.12 3.68 15.36
N SER A 15 8.74 4.87 15.46
CA SER A 15 10.20 5.00 15.53
C SER A 15 10.79 4.43 16.82
N MET A 16 9.98 4.31 17.87
CA MET A 16 10.35 3.69 19.15
C MET A 16 10.18 2.17 19.13
N GLU A 17 9.61 1.59 18.07
CA GLU A 17 9.36 0.16 17.97
C GLU A 17 10.65 -0.59 17.59
N GLU A 18 11.21 -1.36 18.53
CA GLU A 18 12.47 -2.09 18.34
C GLU A 18 12.33 -3.23 17.32
N ASP A 19 11.19 -3.93 17.31
CA ASP A 19 10.92 -4.99 16.33
C ASP A 19 10.28 -4.44 15.05
N ARG A 20 11.14 -4.04 14.12
CA ARG A 20 10.74 -3.52 12.81
C ARG A 20 9.99 -4.54 11.95
N ARG A 21 10.11 -5.85 12.21
CA ARG A 21 9.40 -6.90 11.46
C ARG A 21 7.96 -7.06 11.92
N LYS A 22 7.59 -6.50 13.06
CA LYS A 22 6.21 -6.53 13.57
C LYS A 22 5.21 -5.92 12.59
N VAL A 23 5.66 -4.98 11.75
CA VAL A 23 4.85 -4.38 10.66
C VAL A 23 4.18 -5.43 9.76
N TYR A 24 4.82 -6.58 9.51
CA TYR A 24 4.28 -7.61 8.63
C TYR A 24 3.02 -8.24 9.20
N VAL A 25 3.16 -8.81 10.40
CA VAL A 25 2.12 -9.64 11.02
C VAL A 25 1.07 -8.76 11.69
N ALA A 26 1.46 -7.62 12.27
CA ALA A 26 0.54 -6.74 12.96
C ALA A 26 -0.23 -5.80 12.03
N PHE A 27 0.27 -5.52 10.83
CA PHE A 27 -0.31 -4.50 9.95
C PHE A 27 -0.47 -4.94 8.50
N VAL A 28 0.63 -5.19 7.77
CA VAL A 28 0.59 -5.37 6.31
C VAL A 28 -0.24 -6.58 5.90
N TYR A 29 0.01 -7.76 6.47
CA TYR A 29 -0.71 -8.99 6.07
C TYR A 29 -2.19 -8.95 6.44
N PRO A 30 -2.59 -8.52 7.66
CA PRO A 30 -4.00 -8.30 7.97
C PRO A 30 -4.68 -7.32 7.00
N MET A 31 -4.03 -6.19 6.67
CA MET A 31 -4.63 -5.19 5.78
C MET A 31 -4.79 -5.72 4.34
N ILE A 32 -3.82 -6.48 3.82
CA ILE A 32 -3.93 -7.14 2.51
C ILE A 32 -5.11 -8.12 2.52
N GLY A 33 -5.26 -8.92 3.58
CA GLY A 33 -6.39 -9.83 3.74
C GLY A 33 -7.74 -9.12 3.74
N LEU A 34 -7.86 -8.00 4.47
CA LEU A 34 -9.07 -7.18 4.48
C LEU A 34 -9.36 -6.55 3.10
N CYS A 35 -8.33 -6.09 2.38
CA CYS A 35 -8.48 -5.59 1.02
C CYS A 35 -9.00 -6.68 0.07
N GLY A 36 -8.41 -7.88 0.10
CA GLY A 36 -8.88 -9.01 -0.71
C GLY A 36 -10.32 -9.40 -0.39
N LEU A 37 -10.64 -9.51 0.91
CA LEU A 37 -12.00 -9.84 1.37
C LEU A 37 -13.02 -8.79 0.94
N SER A 38 -12.68 -7.50 1.04
CA SER A 38 -13.58 -6.41 0.63
C SER A 38 -13.94 -6.51 -0.85
N VAL A 39 -12.97 -6.79 -1.71
CA VAL A 39 -13.13 -6.92 -3.16
C VAL A 39 -13.90 -8.18 -3.52
N PHE A 40 -13.65 -9.28 -2.80
CA PHE A 40 -14.40 -10.51 -2.95
C PHE A 40 -15.89 -10.28 -2.67
N ILE A 41 -16.21 -9.70 -1.51
CA ILE A 41 -17.60 -9.41 -1.11
C ILE A 41 -18.24 -8.43 -2.07
N GLY A 42 -17.58 -7.31 -2.41
CA GLY A 42 -18.13 -6.35 -3.36
C GLY A 42 -18.38 -6.95 -4.73
N SER A 43 -17.47 -7.81 -5.21
CA SER A 43 -17.66 -8.53 -6.49
C SER A 43 -18.88 -9.46 -6.46
N LEU A 44 -19.16 -10.14 -5.34
CA LEU A 44 -20.38 -10.96 -5.19
C LEU A 44 -21.65 -10.09 -5.09
N LEU A 45 -21.59 -8.92 -4.44
CA LEU A 45 -22.70 -7.98 -4.40
C LEU A 45 -23.05 -7.45 -5.80
N THR A 46 -22.05 -7.24 -6.66
CA THR A 46 -22.27 -6.76 -8.03
C THR A 46 -22.69 -7.87 -9.01
N ASN A 47 -22.08 -9.06 -8.93
CA ASN A 47 -22.29 -10.13 -9.92
C ASN A 47 -23.29 -11.21 -9.45
N GLY A 48 -23.86 -11.08 -8.25
CA GLY A 48 -24.80 -12.02 -7.67
C GLY A 48 -24.15 -13.24 -7.01
N TRP A 49 -24.92 -13.88 -6.12
CA TRP A 49 -24.46 -14.96 -5.24
C TRP A 49 -24.74 -16.38 -5.78
N GLY A 50 -25.49 -16.51 -6.88
CA GLY A 50 -26.08 -17.79 -7.28
C GLY A 50 -25.29 -18.61 -8.31
N GLY A 51 -24.25 -18.05 -8.93
CA GLY A 51 -23.58 -18.66 -10.08
C GLY A 51 -22.10 -19.02 -9.83
N PRO A 52 -21.61 -20.19 -10.29
CA PRO A 52 -20.18 -20.54 -10.24
C PRO A 52 -19.28 -19.50 -10.92
N GLN A 53 -19.76 -18.86 -12.00
CA GLN A 53 -19.04 -17.78 -12.69
C GLN A 53 -18.84 -16.55 -11.79
N SER A 54 -19.85 -16.13 -11.02
CA SER A 54 -19.74 -14.98 -10.12
C SER A 54 -18.69 -15.22 -9.03
N PHE A 55 -18.64 -16.44 -8.48
CA PHE A 55 -17.60 -16.85 -7.53
C PHE A 55 -16.21 -16.87 -8.17
N GLN A 56 -16.06 -17.39 -9.40
CA GLN A 56 -14.78 -17.40 -10.10
C GLN A 56 -14.26 -15.98 -10.35
N ILE A 57 -15.14 -15.05 -10.76
CA ILE A 57 -14.81 -13.63 -10.94
C ILE A 57 -14.38 -13.02 -9.60
N ALA A 58 -15.15 -13.23 -8.53
CA ALA A 58 -14.84 -12.69 -7.20
C ALA A 58 -13.50 -13.21 -6.67
N MET A 59 -13.22 -14.51 -6.83
CA MET A 59 -11.92 -15.10 -6.46
C MET A 59 -10.79 -14.50 -7.29
N THR A 60 -10.98 -14.37 -8.61
CA THR A 60 -9.96 -13.80 -9.50
C THR A 60 -9.61 -12.36 -9.11
N ASN A 61 -10.63 -11.53 -8.84
CA ASN A 61 -10.44 -10.14 -8.42
C ASN A 61 -9.75 -10.04 -7.04
N CYS A 62 -10.16 -10.88 -6.09
CA CYS A 62 -9.53 -10.98 -4.77
C CYS A 62 -8.05 -11.35 -4.89
N CYS A 63 -7.72 -12.39 -5.67
CA CYS A 63 -6.36 -12.82 -5.92
C CYS A 63 -5.53 -11.72 -6.59
N ALA A 64 -6.09 -11.02 -7.59
CA ALA A 64 -5.42 -9.92 -8.26
C ALA A 64 -5.01 -8.81 -7.28
N VAL A 65 -5.90 -8.44 -6.36
CA VAL A 65 -5.64 -7.41 -5.34
C VAL A 65 -4.62 -7.90 -4.30
N ALA A 66 -4.75 -9.15 -3.84
CA ALA A 66 -3.81 -9.71 -2.87
C ALA A 66 -2.38 -9.77 -3.44
N VAL A 67 -2.21 -10.26 -4.67
CA VAL A 67 -0.91 -10.33 -5.35
C VAL A 67 -0.35 -8.94 -5.62
N ALA A 68 -1.19 -8.01 -6.07
CA ALA A 68 -0.80 -6.63 -6.31
C ALA A 68 -0.29 -5.92 -5.06
N LEU A 69 -1.04 -5.99 -3.96
CA LEU A 69 -0.66 -5.34 -2.71
C LEU A 69 0.56 -6.00 -2.07
N PHE A 70 0.64 -7.34 -2.08
CA PHE A 70 1.77 -8.05 -1.51
C PHE A 70 3.06 -7.80 -2.32
N GLY A 71 3.03 -8.06 -3.63
CA GLY A 71 4.18 -7.84 -4.50
C GLY A 71 4.55 -6.36 -4.62
N GLY A 72 3.54 -5.50 -4.74
CA GLY A 72 3.72 -4.05 -4.81
C GLY A 72 4.34 -3.45 -3.55
N TYR A 73 3.97 -3.95 -2.37
CA TYR A 73 4.58 -3.54 -1.10
C TYR A 73 6.09 -3.83 -1.06
N PHE A 74 6.50 -5.08 -1.33
CA PHE A 74 7.91 -5.45 -1.30
C PHE A 74 8.71 -4.76 -2.40
N LEU A 75 8.13 -4.61 -3.59
CA LEU A 75 8.76 -3.89 -4.70
C LEU A 75 8.93 -2.40 -4.38
N ALA A 76 7.91 -1.76 -3.79
CA ALA A 76 8.00 -0.36 -3.38
C ALA A 76 9.05 -0.17 -2.28
N ALA A 77 9.06 -1.02 -1.26
CA ALA A 77 10.06 -0.96 -0.19
C ALA A 77 11.48 -1.12 -0.74
N TYR A 78 11.69 -2.07 -1.66
CA TYR A 78 12.98 -2.26 -2.33
C TYR A 78 13.40 -1.02 -3.13
N ALA A 79 12.48 -0.50 -3.97
CA ALA A 79 12.74 0.67 -4.79
C ALA A 79 13.03 1.92 -3.94
N ILE A 80 12.31 2.11 -2.82
CA ILE A 80 12.55 3.22 -1.89
C ILE A 80 13.91 3.09 -1.22
N ASN A 81 14.31 1.89 -0.79
CA ASN A 81 15.62 1.67 -0.17
C ASN A 81 16.75 1.98 -1.16
N GLU A 82 16.65 1.43 -2.37
CA GLU A 82 17.65 1.63 -3.42
C GLU A 82 17.75 3.11 -3.84
N MET A 83 16.61 3.76 -4.02
CA MET A 83 16.54 5.19 -4.30
C MET A 83 17.13 6.01 -3.15
N GLY A 84 16.81 5.67 -1.90
CA GLY A 84 17.34 6.31 -0.69
C GLY A 84 18.87 6.27 -0.63
N THR A 85 19.46 5.11 -0.90
CA THR A 85 20.92 4.97 -0.91
C THR A 85 21.56 5.71 -2.09
N ARG A 86 21.01 5.58 -3.31
CA ARG A 86 21.64 6.16 -4.52
C ARG A 86 21.49 7.67 -4.64
N MET A 87 20.34 8.22 -4.25
CA MET A 87 20.00 9.63 -4.51
C MET A 87 20.03 10.51 -3.27
N PHE A 88 19.92 9.92 -2.07
CA PHE A 88 19.76 10.65 -0.81
C PHE A 88 20.85 10.33 0.23
N GLY A 89 21.81 9.45 -0.10
CA GLY A 89 22.91 9.10 0.79
C GLY A 89 22.50 8.34 2.06
N LEU A 90 21.30 7.75 2.06
CA LEU A 90 20.82 6.96 3.20
C LEU A 90 21.51 5.60 3.25
N TYR A 91 21.73 5.08 4.46
CA TYR A 91 22.20 3.71 4.64
C TYR A 91 21.12 2.73 4.17
N SER A 92 21.54 1.68 3.47
CA SER A 92 20.63 0.60 3.06
C SER A 92 20.18 -0.18 4.30
N ASP A 93 18.91 -0.02 4.65
CA ASP A 93 18.26 -0.71 5.78
C ASP A 93 16.87 -1.17 5.31
N MET A 94 16.84 -2.40 4.80
CA MET A 94 15.64 -2.98 4.21
C MET A 94 14.52 -3.16 5.25
N PRO A 95 14.77 -3.69 6.48
CA PRO A 95 13.75 -3.77 7.51
C PRO A 95 13.14 -2.41 7.88
N LEU A 96 13.96 -1.36 8.00
CA LEU A 96 13.46 0.00 8.26
C LEU A 96 12.58 0.51 7.11
N THR A 97 13.03 0.32 5.87
CA THR A 97 12.28 0.76 4.69
C THR A 97 10.98 -0.02 4.52
N GLN A 98 10.97 -1.31 4.86
CA GLN A 98 9.77 -2.15 4.88
C GLN A 98 8.78 -1.71 5.96
N GLN A 99 9.26 -1.30 7.14
CA GLN A 99 8.42 -0.70 8.19
C GLN A 99 7.81 0.63 7.71
N PHE A 100 8.63 1.50 7.13
CA PHE A 100 8.20 2.76 6.55
C PHE A 100 7.14 2.58 5.47
N ALA A 101 7.43 1.77 4.44
CA ALA A 101 6.51 1.50 3.35
C ALA A 101 5.21 0.86 3.85
N GLY A 102 5.31 -0.07 4.81
CA GLY A 102 4.17 -0.81 5.32
C GLY A 102 3.13 0.10 5.97
N TYR A 103 3.57 0.96 6.89
CA TYR A 103 2.69 1.93 7.54
C TYR A 103 2.24 3.05 6.60
N ALA A 104 3.07 3.48 5.65
CA ALA A 104 2.70 4.48 4.65
C ALA A 104 1.57 4.01 3.71
N LEU A 105 1.45 2.70 3.46
CA LEU A 105 0.37 2.11 2.66
C LEU A 105 -1.01 2.11 3.35
N VAL A 106 -1.12 2.59 4.59
CA VAL A 106 -2.41 2.68 5.33
C VAL A 106 -3.50 3.37 4.51
N VAL A 107 -3.16 4.44 3.78
CA VAL A 107 -4.11 5.20 2.96
C VAL A 107 -4.63 4.34 1.79
N PRO A 108 -3.76 3.81 0.90
CA PRO A 108 -4.18 2.87 -0.13
C PRO A 108 -4.99 1.69 0.40
N PHE A 109 -4.60 1.09 1.53
CA PHE A 109 -5.31 -0.06 2.08
C PHE A 109 -6.75 0.29 2.47
N LEU A 110 -6.96 1.40 3.17
CA LEU A 110 -8.31 1.80 3.58
C LEU A 110 -9.17 2.20 2.40
N LEU A 111 -8.59 2.90 1.42
CA LEU A 111 -9.29 3.24 0.19
C LEU A 111 -9.66 1.98 -0.59
N GLN A 112 -8.78 0.98 -0.64
CA GLN A 112 -9.05 -0.31 -1.27
C GLN A 112 -10.14 -1.09 -0.55
N ILE A 113 -10.21 -1.04 0.78
CA ILE A 113 -11.28 -1.68 1.56
C ILE A 113 -12.63 -1.05 1.23
N VAL A 114 -12.70 0.29 1.22
CA VAL A 114 -13.94 1.02 0.94
C VAL A 114 -14.38 0.80 -0.52
N THR A 115 -13.48 1.00 -1.47
CA THR A 115 -13.79 0.85 -2.90
C THR A 115 -13.96 -0.60 -3.34
N GLY A 116 -13.37 -1.55 -2.62
CA GLY A 116 -13.59 -2.98 -2.83
C GLY A 116 -15.03 -3.38 -2.56
N LEU A 117 -15.66 -2.80 -1.53
CA LEU A 117 -17.08 -3.00 -1.21
C LEU A 117 -18.00 -2.10 -2.05
N LEU A 118 -17.62 -0.84 -2.26
CA LEU A 118 -18.42 0.19 -2.90
C LEU A 118 -17.65 0.78 -4.10
N PRO A 119 -17.66 0.10 -5.26
CA PRO A 119 -16.86 0.50 -6.42
C PRO A 119 -17.22 1.88 -6.98
N ASP A 120 -18.44 2.38 -6.73
CA ASP A 120 -18.87 3.71 -7.17
C ASP A 120 -18.09 4.87 -6.52
N PHE A 121 -17.47 4.64 -5.36
CA PHE A 121 -16.66 5.65 -4.66
C PHE A 121 -15.24 5.80 -5.22
N ARG A 122 -14.91 5.12 -6.32
CA ARG A 122 -13.54 5.10 -6.87
C ARG A 122 -12.99 6.48 -7.23
N ILE A 123 -13.84 7.39 -7.69
CA ILE A 123 -13.44 8.79 -7.98
C ILE A 123 -12.98 9.50 -6.70
N ILE A 124 -13.73 9.33 -5.60
CA ILE A 124 -13.40 9.93 -4.31
C ILE A 124 -12.11 9.32 -3.76
N ALA A 125 -11.93 8.00 -3.92
CA ALA A 125 -10.71 7.34 -3.52
C ALA A 125 -9.47 7.88 -4.25
N TRP A 126 -9.57 8.18 -5.55
CA TRP A 126 -8.47 8.80 -6.30
C TRP A 126 -8.08 10.17 -5.74
N LEU A 127 -9.05 10.98 -5.31
CA LEU A 127 -8.78 12.26 -4.66
C LEU A 127 -8.11 12.06 -3.29
N LEU A 128 -8.61 11.13 -2.49
CA LEU A 128 -8.09 10.85 -1.15
C LEU A 128 -6.72 10.14 -1.18
N GLN A 129 -6.37 9.47 -2.29
CA GLN A 129 -5.09 8.78 -2.46
C GLN A 129 -3.91 9.72 -2.25
N PHE A 130 -4.04 11.00 -2.60
CA PHE A 130 -2.99 12.02 -2.40
C PHE A 130 -2.61 12.21 -0.92
N TYR A 131 -3.47 11.82 0.03
CA TYR A 131 -3.14 11.87 1.45
C TYR A 131 -1.92 11.01 1.82
N ILE A 132 -1.56 10.02 0.99
CA ILE A 132 -0.31 9.27 1.15
C ILE A 132 0.92 10.19 1.14
N VAL A 133 0.90 11.28 0.37
CA VAL A 133 2.00 12.26 0.31
C VAL A 133 2.23 12.89 1.68
N TYR A 134 1.15 13.22 2.38
CA TYR A 134 1.24 13.79 3.72
C TYR A 134 1.75 12.76 4.75
N VAL A 135 1.25 11.52 4.69
CA VAL A 135 1.74 10.44 5.58
C VAL A 135 3.24 10.19 5.38
N VAL A 136 3.70 10.12 4.13
CA VAL A 136 5.12 9.95 3.76
C VAL A 136 5.94 11.18 4.17
N TRP A 137 5.40 12.39 3.99
CA TRP A 137 6.05 13.64 4.38
C TRP A 137 6.39 13.67 5.87
N GLU A 138 5.45 13.29 6.73
CA GLU A 138 5.67 13.25 8.18
C GLU A 138 6.63 12.12 8.58
N GLY A 139 6.60 10.97 7.91
CA GLY A 139 7.46 9.84 8.26
C GLY A 139 8.92 9.98 7.81
N ALA A 140 9.17 10.72 6.72
CA ALA A 140 10.51 10.86 6.14
C ALA A 140 11.57 11.41 7.12
N PRO A 141 11.35 12.51 7.87
CA PRO A 141 12.34 12.98 8.84
C PRO A 141 12.37 12.14 10.13
N ILE A 142 11.23 11.57 10.54
CA ILE A 142 11.12 10.87 11.84
C ILE A 142 11.77 9.48 11.76
N LEU A 143 11.34 8.67 10.80
CA LEU A 143 11.76 7.27 10.70
C LEU A 143 12.99 7.11 9.79
N MET A 144 12.96 7.73 8.61
CA MET A 144 14.03 7.61 7.61
C MET A 144 15.16 8.63 7.80
N ARG A 145 14.99 9.60 8.72
CA ARG A 145 15.97 10.66 9.04
C ARG A 145 16.47 11.44 7.81
N VAL A 146 15.57 11.67 6.86
CA VAL A 146 15.87 12.41 5.63
C VAL A 146 16.10 13.89 5.96
N GLU A 147 17.16 14.46 5.39
CA GLU A 147 17.48 15.89 5.55
C GLU A 147 16.37 16.79 4.98
N GLU A 148 16.13 17.93 5.63
CA GLU A 148 15.07 18.87 5.27
C GLU A 148 15.17 19.36 3.81
N LYS A 149 16.39 19.62 3.33
CA LYS A 149 16.67 20.05 1.95
C LYS A 149 16.20 19.04 0.90
N GLN A 150 16.19 17.75 1.24
CA GLN A 150 15.84 16.66 0.33
C GLN A 150 14.45 16.07 0.59
N ARG A 151 13.83 16.42 1.73
CA ARG A 151 12.53 15.88 2.19
C ARG A 151 11.46 15.89 1.11
N LEU A 152 11.26 17.01 0.42
CA LEU A 152 10.23 17.12 -0.63
C LEU A 152 10.44 16.12 -1.77
N LYS A 153 11.68 16.01 -2.28
CA LYS A 153 11.99 15.10 -3.37
C LYS A 153 11.83 13.65 -2.92
N TYR A 154 12.33 13.31 -1.74
CA TYR A 154 12.21 11.97 -1.17
C TYR A 154 10.74 11.57 -0.99
N THR A 155 9.93 12.47 -0.42
CA THR A 155 8.51 12.24 -0.20
C THR A 155 7.78 11.99 -1.51
N LEU A 156 7.93 12.87 -2.50
CA LEU A 156 7.23 12.73 -3.78
C LEU A 156 7.58 11.42 -4.48
N LEU A 157 8.87 11.09 -4.57
CA LEU A 157 9.31 9.85 -5.21
C LEU A 157 8.83 8.62 -4.44
N SER A 158 8.94 8.60 -3.12
CA SER A 158 8.46 7.48 -2.30
C SER A 158 6.96 7.29 -2.43
N SER A 159 6.17 8.37 -2.39
CA SER A 159 4.73 8.29 -2.60
C SER A 159 4.36 7.75 -3.98
N VAL A 160 5.06 8.18 -5.03
CA VAL A 160 4.86 7.66 -6.39
C VAL A 160 5.17 6.16 -6.45
N LEU A 161 6.28 5.71 -5.85
CA LEU A 161 6.63 4.28 -5.80
C LEU A 161 5.58 3.46 -5.06
N LEU A 162 5.09 3.94 -3.91
CA LEU A 162 4.05 3.26 -3.12
C LEU A 162 2.72 3.11 -3.86
N ILE A 163 2.38 4.05 -4.76
CA ILE A 163 1.18 3.97 -5.60
C ILE A 163 1.43 3.08 -6.82
N LEU A 164 2.51 3.35 -7.56
CA LEU A 164 2.74 2.72 -8.86
C LEU A 164 3.10 1.23 -8.75
N CYS A 165 3.89 0.83 -7.75
CA CYS A 165 4.33 -0.56 -7.65
C CYS A 165 3.14 -1.54 -7.55
N PRO A 166 2.16 -1.36 -6.64
CA PRO A 166 0.95 -2.19 -6.64
C PRO A 166 0.16 -2.12 -7.96
N THR A 167 -0.01 -0.92 -8.55
CA THR A 167 -0.76 -0.75 -9.80
C THR A 167 -0.12 -1.50 -10.98
N VAL A 168 1.21 -1.47 -11.10
CA VAL A 168 1.96 -2.18 -12.14
C VAL A 168 1.79 -3.68 -11.98
N ILE A 169 1.95 -4.21 -10.76
CA ILE A 169 1.76 -5.65 -10.50
C ILE A 169 0.33 -6.06 -10.81
N GLN A 170 -0.66 -5.27 -10.41
CA GLN A 170 -2.06 -5.57 -10.70
C GLN A 170 -2.36 -5.58 -12.21
N PHE A 171 -1.81 -4.61 -12.93
CA PHE A 171 -1.97 -4.53 -14.39
C PHE A 171 -1.38 -5.77 -15.08
N VAL A 172 -0.15 -6.15 -14.72
CA VAL A 172 0.51 -7.34 -15.25
C VAL A 172 -0.29 -8.60 -14.93
N PHE A 173 -0.71 -8.78 -13.67
CA PHE A 173 -1.49 -9.93 -13.25
C PHE A 173 -2.81 -10.04 -14.04
N ASN A 174 -3.57 -8.96 -14.15
CA ASN A 174 -4.83 -8.94 -14.88
C ASN A 174 -4.63 -9.27 -16.37
N LYS A 175 -3.55 -8.79 -17.00
CA LYS A 175 -3.22 -9.13 -18.38
C LYS A 175 -2.88 -10.60 -18.56
N LEU A 176 -2.09 -11.18 -17.65
CA LEU A 176 -1.77 -12.61 -17.69
C LEU A 176 -3.02 -13.47 -17.53
N THR A 177 -3.87 -13.15 -16.56
CA THR A 177 -5.14 -13.87 -16.34
C THR A 177 -6.09 -13.79 -17.54
N ALA A 178 -6.12 -12.66 -18.24
CA ALA A 178 -6.92 -12.49 -19.46
C ALA A 178 -6.39 -13.27 -20.68
N ILE A 179 -5.10 -13.61 -20.70
CA ILE A 179 -4.49 -14.42 -21.77
C ILE A 179 -4.65 -15.93 -21.49
N LEU A 180 -4.68 -16.31 -20.20
CA LEU A 180 -4.73 -17.71 -19.76
C LEU A 180 -6.15 -18.29 -19.64
N ASN A 181 -7.18 -17.43 -19.59
CA ASN A 181 -8.60 -17.81 -19.65
C ASN A 181 -9.13 -17.67 -21.08
#